data_AF-A0A0F9F9B0-F1
#
_entry.id   AF-A0A0F9F9B0-F1
#
_cell.length_a   1.000
_cell.length_b   1.000
_cell.length_c   1.000
_cell.angle_alpha   90.00
_cell.angle_beta   90.00
_cell.angle_gamma   90.00
#
_symmetry.space_group_name_H-M   'P 1'
#
loop_
_entity.id
_entity.type
_entity.pdbx_description
1 polymer ?
#
loop_
_entity_poly.entity_id
_entity_poly.type
_entity_poly.pdbx_seq_one_letter_code
_entity_poly.pdbx_strand_id
1 'polypeptide(L)' 'MNIKDIVKDNKVRFVFYRQQHMYYEICCADGQKYTFPVPLEDVMDASLFAEEKAITYMRYIRKALDASTFVVSGCC' A
#
# COMPACT_ATOMS: atom_id res chain seq x y z
N MET A 1 -13.77 0.32 -6.48
CA MET A 1 -13.42 0.40 -5.05
C MET A 1 -13.31 1.87 -4.66
N ASN A 2 -13.96 2.33 -3.60
CA ASN A 2 -13.81 3.73 -3.19
C ASN A 2 -12.53 3.87 -2.35
N ILE A 3 -11.59 4.71 -2.79
CA ILE A 3 -10.30 4.88 -2.10
C ILE A 3 -10.45 5.31 -0.64
N LYS A 4 -11.50 6.07 -0.32
CA LYS A 4 -11.76 6.52 1.06
C LYS A 4 -12.04 5.34 1.98
N ASP A 5 -12.76 4.33 1.49
CA ASP A 5 -13.09 3.14 2.27
C ASP A 5 -11.87 2.23 2.45
N ILE A 6 -10.96 2.21 1.47
CA ILE A 6 -9.68 1.51 1.57
C ILE A 6 -8.80 2.12 2.67
N VAL A 7 -8.71 3.46 2.73
CA VAL A 7 -7.76 4.12 3.62
C VAL A 7 -8.29 4.44 5.01
N LYS A 8 -9.61 4.54 5.18
CA LYS A 8 -10.24 4.98 6.42
C LYS A 8 -10.05 3.91 7.50
N ASP A 9 -9.42 4.30 8.59
CA ASP A 9 -9.13 3.46 9.77
C ASP A 9 -8.30 2.18 9.50
N ASN A 10 -7.77 2.04 8.28
CA ASN A 10 -6.88 0.94 7.91
C ASN A 10 -5.40 1.32 8.06
N LYS A 11 -4.57 0.28 8.14
CA LYS A 11 -3.11 0.38 8.16
C LYS A 11 -2.52 -0.33 6.95
N VAL A 12 -1.36 0.14 6.54
CA VAL A 12 -0.51 -0.54 5.58
C VAL A 12 0.64 -1.22 6.34
N ARG A 13 1.07 -2.39 5.86
CA ARG A 13 2.21 -3.12 6.38
C ARG A 13 3.29 -3.24 5.32
N PHE A 14 4.52 -2.90 5.67
CA PHE A 14 5.67 -3.18 4.81
C PHE A 14 5.86 -4.69 4.66
N VAL A 15 6.01 -5.19 3.43
CA VAL A 15 6.19 -6.62 3.16
C VAL A 15 7.61 -6.92 2.71
N PHE A 16 8.06 -6.28 1.62
CA PHE A 16 9.40 -6.48 1.07
C PHE A 16 9.83 -5.32 0.18
N TYR A 17 11.12 -5.29 -0.12
CA TYR A 17 11.73 -4.39 -1.08
C TYR A 17 12.27 -5.18 -2.28
N ARG A 18 12.04 -4.70 -3.51
CA ARG A 18 12.60 -5.28 -4.73
C ARG A 18 12.69 -4.23 -5.82
N GLN A 19 13.82 -4.21 -6.54
CA GLN A 19 14.03 -3.36 -7.74
C GLN A 19 13.64 -1.88 -7.51
N GLN A 20 14.18 -1.24 -6.46
CA GLN A 20 13.89 0.16 -6.12
C GLN A 20 12.41 0.46 -5.79
N HIS A 21 11.62 -0.57 -5.50
CA HIS A 21 10.24 -0.45 -5.05
C HIS A 21 10.05 -1.14 -3.71
N MET A 22 9.35 -0.47 -2.80
CA MET A 22 8.88 -1.02 -1.54
C MET A 22 7.43 -1.47 -1.72
N TYR A 23 7.12 -2.68 -1.28
CA TYR A 23 5.81 -3.26 -1.42
C TYR A 23 5.09 -3.24 -0.08
N TYR A 24 3.93 -2.60 -0.07
CA TYR A 24 3.06 -2.47 1.09
C TYR A 24 1.78 -3.25 0.87
N GLU A 25 1.30 -3.88 1.93
CA GLU A 25 0.03 -4.59 1.95
C GLU A 25 -0.99 -3.83 2.78
N ILE A 26 -2.25 -3.83 2.34
CA ILE A 26 -3.41 -3.35 3.09
C ILE A 26 -4.46 -4.45 3.18
N CYS A 27 -4.90 -4.75 4.40
CA CYS A 27 -6.08 -5.59 4.64
C CYS A 27 -7.32 -4.70 4.59
N CYS A 28 -8.19 -4.94 3.62
CA CYS A 28 -9.47 -4.24 3.52
C CYS A 28 -10.52 -4.92 4.41
N ALA A 29 -11.62 -4.20 4.69
CA ALA A 29 -12.69 -4.67 5.57
C ALA A 29 -13.44 -5.91 5.04
N ASP A 30 -13.35 -6.17 3.73
CA ASP A 30 -13.85 -7.36 3.05
C ASP A 30 -12.96 -8.61 3.26
N GLY A 31 -11.88 -8.50 4.05
CA GLY A 31 -10.92 -9.56 4.30
C GLY A 31 -9.92 -9.75 3.16
N GLN A 32 -10.02 -8.99 2.08
CA GLN A 32 -9.08 -9.06 0.98
C GLN A 32 -7.82 -8.26 1.30
N LYS A 33 -6.68 -8.81 0.89
CA LYS A 33 -5.38 -8.17 1.00
C LYS A 33 -4.96 -7.67 -0.35
N TYR A 34 -4.51 -6.43 -0.39
CA TYR A 34 -4.01 -5.81 -1.59
C TYR A 34 -2.58 -5.34 -1.37
N THR A 35 -1.74 -5.55 -2.37
CA THR A 35 -0.36 -5.06 -2.40
C THR A 35 -0.19 -3.97 -3.45
N PHE A 36 0.62 -2.97 -3.11
CA PHE A 36 0.98 -1.90 -4.03
C PHE A 36 2.44 -1.44 -3.83
N PRO A 37 3.10 -0.96 -4.89
CA PRO A 37 4.46 -0.48 -4.83
C PRO A 37 4.55 1.01 -4.44
N VAL A 38 5.63 1.36 -3.75
CA VAL A 38 6.08 2.72 -3.48
C VAL A 38 7.51 2.85 -4.01
N PRO A 39 7.81 3.78 -4.94
CA PRO A 39 9.17 4.02 -5.42
C PRO A 39 10.10 4.47 -4.30
N LEU A 40 11.33 3.96 -4.28
CA LEU A 40 12.34 4.35 -3.28
C LEU A 40 12.70 5.84 -3.36
N GLU A 41 12.66 6.42 -4.56
CA GLU A 41 12.90 7.85 -4.80
C GLU A 41 11.90 8.76 -4.07
N ASP A 42 10.67 8.30 -3.87
CA ASP A 42 9.60 9.07 -3.21
C ASP A 42 9.76 9.06 -1.67
N VAL A 43 10.58 8.16 -1.11
CA VAL A 43 10.84 8.04 0.33
C VAL A 43 12.05 8.86 0.76
N MET A 44 13.10 8.93 -0.08
CA MET A 44 14.34 9.63 0.24
C MET A 44 14.91 9.22 1.61
N ASP A 45 15.10 10.17 2.54
CA ASP A 45 15.67 9.96 3.87
C ASP A 45 14.64 9.60 4.95
N ALA A 46 13.39 9.31 4.58
CA ALA A 46 12.35 9.00 5.55
C ALA A 46 12.57 7.63 6.23
N SER A 47 12.29 7.58 7.52
CA SER A 47 12.27 6.32 8.27
C SER A 47 11.11 5.44 7.83
N LEU A 48 11.39 4.17 7.58
CA LEU A 48 10.40 3.18 7.22
C LEU A 48 10.01 2.35 8.45
N PHE A 49 8.70 2.24 8.69
CA PHE A 49 8.17 1.43 9.79
C PHE A 49 7.41 0.22 9.25
N ALA A 50 7.32 -0.82 10.08
CA ALA A 50 6.63 -2.05 9.71
C ALA A 50 5.13 -1.82 9.44
N GLU A 51 4.49 -0.91 10.17
CA GLU A 51 3.10 -0.53 9.97
C GLU A 51 2.92 0.99 10.01
N GLU A 52 2.05 1.51 9.16
CA GLU A 52 1.68 2.92 9.13
C GLU A 52 0.20 3.12 8.77
N LYS A 53 -0.33 4.32 9.00
CA LYS A 53 -1.71 4.65 8.64
C LYS A 53 -1.89 4.66 7.12
N ALA A 54 -2.91 3.97 6.61
CA ALA A 54 -3.15 3.89 5.17
C ALA A 54 -3.38 5.25 4.50
N ILE A 55 -3.90 6.23 5.25
CA ILE A 55 -4.10 7.60 4.75
C ILE A 55 -2.80 8.25 4.26
N THR A 56 -1.65 7.96 4.87
CA THR A 56 -0.33 8.47 4.44
C THR A 56 0.04 7.94 3.05
N TYR A 57 -0.50 6.78 2.67
CA TYR A 57 -0.21 6.09 1.42
C TYR A 57 -1.27 6.30 0.33
N MET A 58 -2.27 7.15 0.57
CA MET A 58 -3.38 7.39 -0.36
C MET A 58 -2.90 7.79 -1.76
N ARG A 59 -1.82 8.59 -1.86
CA ARG A 59 -1.20 8.99 -3.13
C ARG A 59 -0.79 7.77 -3.96
N TYR A 60 -0.13 6.80 -3.33
CA TYR A 60 0.39 5.61 -4.01
C TYR A 60 -0.71 4.61 -4.31
N ILE A 61 -1.68 4.45 -3.40
CA ILE A 61 -2.86 3.62 -3.63
C ILE A 61 -3.64 4.15 -4.84
N ARG A 62 -3.82 5.48 -4.96
CA ARG A 62 -4.43 6.08 -6.15
C ARG A 62 -3.63 5.77 -7.41
N LYS A 63 -2.32 6.04 -7.41
CA LYS A 63 -1.43 5.73 -8.56
C LYS A 63 -1.51 4.26 -8.96
N ALA A 64 -1.56 3.35 -7.98
CA ALA A 64 -1.60 1.91 -8.21
C ALA A 64 -2.97 1.44 -8.76
N LEU A 65 -4.07 2.08 -8.35
CA LEU A 65 -5.39 1.83 -8.93
C LEU A 65 -5.44 2.31 -10.39
N ASP A 66 -4.92 3.50 -10.68
CA ASP A 66 -4.88 4.05 -12.04
C ASP A 66 -3.97 3.21 -12.96
N ALA A 67 -2.84 2.72 -12.45
CA ALA A 67 -1.88 1.89 -13.17
C ALA A 67 -2.19 0.38 -13.15
N SER A 68 -3.28 -0.04 -12.51
CA SER A 68 -3.64 -1.46 -12.31
C SER A 68 -2.55 -2.30 -11.61
N THR A 69 -1.72 -1.69 -10.78
CA THR A 69 -0.69 -2.35 -9.95
C THR A 69 -1.14 -2.59 -8.50
N PHE A 70 -2.40 -2.31 -8.18
CA PHE A 70 -3.04 -2.62 -6.91
C PHE A 70 -3.64 -4.04 -6.99
N VAL A 71 -2.85 -5.04 -6.60
CA VAL A 71 -3.14 -6.46 -6.86
C VAL A 71 -3.44 -7.24 -5.58
N VAL A 72 -4.27 -8.27 -5.69
CA VAL A 72 -4.64 -9.12 -4.54
C VAL A 72 -3.44 -9.96 -4.09
N SER A 73 -3.03 -9.81 -2.84
CA SER A 73 -1.93 -10.56 -2.23
C SER A 73 -2.46 -11.71 -1.39
N GLY A 74 -3.07 -12.69 -2.05
CA GLY A 74 -3.50 -13.96 -1.45
C GLY A 74 -4.68 -13.84 -0.46
N CYS A 75 -5.71 -14.65 -0.68
CA CYS A 75 -6.76 -14.88 0.31
C CYS A 75 -6.18 -15.82 1.38
N CYS A 76 -6.28 -15.45 2.66
CA CYS A 76 -6.24 -16.46 3.71
C CYS A 76 -7.52 -17.31 3.64
#